data_AF-A0A0D0AUW9-F1
#
_entry.id   AF-A0A0D0AUW9-F1
#
_cell.length_a   1.000
_cell.length_b   1.000
_cell.length_c   1.000
_cell.angle_alpha   90.00
_cell.angle_beta   90.00
_cell.angle_gamma   90.00
#
_symmetry.space_group_name_H-M   'P 1'
#
loop_
_entity.id
_entity.type
_entity.pdbx_description
1 polymer ?
#
loop_
_entity_poly.entity_id
_entity_poly.type
_entity_poly.pdbx_seq_one_letter_code
_entity_poly.pdbx_strand_id
1 'polypeptide(L)'
;MSAQQKALFLSEKQGDFEIGSRNIPSPGAGQLLVKVQSAALNPVDYKIKDIGIFITHYPAVLGTDIAGIVEEVGEGVENFRKGDRVLAHGNFTNDLAGFQHYTLTVASFTAKIPPSVSFDSAATVPLGLDTALVGLYGEQLGAGITPPWTKSLGESKTPIVVFGGSSSVGAYAIQLARLSGFYPIIATASPSNEDLVRDYGATHFFDRNLSGKQLMAAISKVTDSPIGLVYDAISLPETQLAAWELLANNGTLVVTLSPSVKEDEGKGRKVVATFANPHIPQNDELCNSSWAMVEKWLSEGTIRPNKHEVLPNGLEGIVGGLERMRLGQVSGTKLVAHPQETQ
;
A
#
# COMPACT_ATOMS: atom_id res chain seq x y z
N MET A 1 36.54 9.85 -2.80
CA MET A 1 35.79 8.58 -2.88
C MET A 1 34.38 8.87 -2.42
N SER A 2 33.37 8.43 -3.16
CA SER A 2 31.97 8.51 -2.73
C SER A 2 31.76 7.73 -1.43
N ALA A 3 30.94 8.27 -0.52
CA ALA A 3 30.58 7.57 0.70
C ALA A 3 29.85 6.26 0.35
N GLN A 4 30.17 5.18 1.05
CA GLN A 4 29.54 3.87 0.88
C GLN A 4 28.39 3.69 1.88
N GLN A 5 27.43 2.86 1.51
CA GLN A 5 26.33 2.41 2.36
C GLN A 5 26.08 0.91 2.19
N LYS A 6 25.42 0.30 3.18
CA LYS A 6 24.89 -1.07 3.06
C LYS A 6 23.53 -1.05 2.36
N ALA A 7 23.28 -2.10 1.59
CA ALA A 7 22.01 -2.38 0.95
C ALA A 7 21.76 -3.89 0.89
N LEU A 8 20.50 -4.29 0.88
CA LEU A 8 20.07 -5.65 0.61
C LEU A 8 19.82 -5.79 -0.89
N PHE A 9 20.68 -6.55 -1.56
CA PHE A 9 20.61 -6.80 -2.99
C PHE A 9 19.91 -8.11 -3.29
N LEU A 10 19.00 -8.10 -4.25
CA LEU A 10 18.68 -9.27 -5.05
C LEU A 10 19.80 -9.42 -6.10
N SER A 11 20.63 -10.45 -5.98
CA SER A 11 21.88 -10.59 -6.76
C SER A 11 21.63 -10.86 -8.25
N GLU A 12 20.60 -11.65 -8.55
CA GLU A 12 20.18 -12.00 -9.91
C GLU A 12 18.68 -12.31 -9.96
N LYS A 13 18.15 -12.53 -11.17
CA LYS A 13 16.73 -12.85 -11.36
C LYS A 13 16.39 -14.15 -10.65
N GLN A 14 15.46 -14.07 -9.70
CA GLN A 14 15.07 -15.19 -8.84
C GLN A 14 16.22 -15.76 -7.99
N GLY A 15 17.30 -14.99 -7.83
CA GLY A 15 18.42 -15.29 -6.96
C GLY A 15 18.12 -15.00 -5.49
N ASP A 16 19.17 -14.98 -4.68
CA ASP A 16 19.08 -14.73 -3.25
C ASP A 16 19.32 -13.27 -2.88
N PHE A 17 18.90 -12.94 -1.66
CA PHE A 17 19.16 -11.65 -1.06
C PHE A 17 20.52 -11.67 -0.35
N GLU A 18 21.35 -10.69 -0.64
CA GLU A 18 22.69 -10.56 -0.09
C GLU A 18 22.96 -9.12 0.35
N ILE A 19 23.63 -8.95 1.48
CA ILE A 19 24.06 -7.62 1.92
C ILE A 19 25.35 -7.26 1.22
N GLY A 20 25.34 -6.11 0.56
CA GLY A 20 26.50 -5.57 -0.13
C GLY A 20 26.72 -4.10 0.22
N SER A 21 27.75 -3.52 -0.39
CA SER A 21 28.01 -2.08 -0.31
C SER A 21 27.77 -1.41 -1.66
N ARG A 22 27.23 -0.20 -1.65
CA ARG A 22 27.11 0.68 -2.82
C ARG A 22 27.39 2.13 -2.46
N ASN A 23 27.62 2.95 -3.47
CA ASN A 23 27.70 4.40 -3.32
C ASN A 23 26.37 4.96 -2.78
N ILE A 24 26.48 5.98 -1.91
CA ILE A 24 25.36 6.85 -1.57
C ILE A 24 25.11 7.77 -2.79
N PRO A 25 23.90 7.78 -3.37
CA PRO A 25 23.58 8.68 -4.47
C PRO A 25 23.43 10.13 -3.98
N SER A 26 23.59 11.09 -4.88
CA SER A 26 23.30 12.51 -4.62
C SER A 26 21.92 12.87 -5.22
N PRO A 27 21.11 13.70 -4.54
CA PRO A 27 19.79 14.06 -5.04
C PRO A 27 19.90 14.98 -6.26
N GLY A 28 19.20 14.63 -7.34
CA GLY A 28 18.98 15.50 -8.49
C GLY A 28 17.81 16.47 -8.27
N ALA A 29 17.43 17.20 -9.32
CA ALA A 29 16.28 18.11 -9.27
C ALA A 29 14.99 17.39 -8.82
N GLY A 30 14.25 17.99 -7.90
CA GLY A 30 13.01 17.44 -7.34
C GLY A 30 13.18 16.22 -6.42
N GLN A 31 14.42 15.85 -6.07
CA GLN A 31 14.71 14.67 -5.23
C GLN A 31 15.22 15.07 -3.84
N LEU A 32 15.05 14.18 -2.88
CA LEU A 32 15.63 14.26 -1.54
C LEU A 32 16.54 13.06 -1.33
N LEU A 33 17.67 13.24 -0.66
CA LEU A 33 18.40 12.14 -0.05
C LEU A 33 17.86 11.91 1.35
N VAL A 34 17.38 10.71 1.62
CA VAL A 34 16.77 10.33 2.89
C VAL A 34 17.60 9.25 3.57
N LYS A 35 18.00 9.51 4.81
CA LYS A 35 18.55 8.50 5.72
C LYS A 35 17.41 7.63 6.26
N VAL A 36 17.29 6.41 5.74
CA VAL A 36 16.18 5.50 6.01
C VAL A 36 16.24 5.04 7.45
N GLN A 37 15.24 5.40 8.26
CA GLN A 37 15.11 4.94 9.64
C GLN A 37 14.33 3.62 9.69
N SER A 38 13.23 3.56 8.93
CA SER A 38 12.34 2.40 8.88
C SER A 38 11.94 2.12 7.44
N ALA A 39 11.96 0.85 7.04
CA ALA A 39 11.48 0.38 5.75
C ALA A 39 10.47 -0.74 5.95
N ALA A 40 9.25 -0.60 5.41
CA ALA A 40 8.24 -1.64 5.55
C ALA A 40 8.29 -2.63 4.39
N LEU A 41 7.97 -3.89 4.69
CA LEU A 41 7.93 -4.97 3.71
C LEU A 41 6.53 -5.06 3.10
N ASN A 42 6.49 -5.47 1.83
CA ASN A 42 5.27 -5.73 1.09
C ASN A 42 5.31 -7.11 0.40
N PRO A 43 4.16 -7.75 0.15
CA PRO A 43 4.12 -9.02 -0.59
C PRO A 43 4.76 -8.96 -1.98
N VAL A 44 4.83 -7.78 -2.60
CA VAL A 44 5.49 -7.60 -3.89
C VAL A 44 6.99 -7.87 -3.82
N ASP A 45 7.64 -7.62 -2.69
CA ASP A 45 9.09 -7.78 -2.54
C ASP A 45 9.51 -9.26 -2.68
N TYR A 46 8.78 -10.19 -2.03
CA TYR A 46 9.04 -11.63 -2.21
C TYR A 46 8.56 -12.13 -3.57
N LYS A 47 7.49 -11.56 -4.14
CA LYS A 47 7.01 -11.94 -5.48
C LYS A 47 7.97 -11.52 -6.59
N ILE A 48 8.66 -10.39 -6.45
CA ILE A 48 9.74 -9.99 -7.35
C ILE A 48 10.84 -11.05 -7.33
N LYS A 49 11.28 -11.48 -6.14
CA LYS A 49 12.23 -12.59 -6.00
C LYS A 49 11.70 -13.87 -6.63
N ASP A 50 10.53 -14.36 -6.23
CA ASP A 50 10.08 -15.70 -6.59
C ASP A 50 9.64 -15.83 -8.06
N ILE A 51 9.02 -14.78 -8.61
CA ILE A 51 8.38 -14.80 -9.94
C ILE A 51 9.25 -14.09 -11.00
N GLY A 52 10.18 -13.21 -10.58
CA GLY A 52 11.07 -12.49 -11.49
C GLY A 52 10.36 -11.41 -12.30
N ILE A 53 9.51 -10.62 -11.64
CA ILE A 53 8.74 -9.50 -12.21
C ILE A 53 9.38 -8.13 -11.88
N PHE A 54 9.04 -7.10 -12.66
CA PHE A 54 9.44 -5.69 -12.49
C PHE A 54 10.93 -5.33 -12.60
N ILE A 55 11.84 -6.21 -12.19
CA ILE A 55 13.30 -5.98 -12.23
C ILE A 55 13.91 -6.52 -13.52
N THR A 56 14.61 -5.65 -14.24
CA THR A 56 15.30 -5.96 -15.50
C THR A 56 16.82 -5.90 -15.41
N HIS A 57 17.37 -5.31 -14.34
CA HIS A 57 18.80 -5.13 -14.13
C HIS A 57 19.19 -5.57 -12.73
N TYR A 58 20.32 -6.25 -12.61
CA TYR A 58 20.84 -6.81 -11.35
C TYR A 58 22.32 -6.42 -11.16
N PRO A 59 22.81 -6.34 -9.91
CA PRO A 59 22.08 -6.54 -8.65
C PRO A 59 21.06 -5.42 -8.38
N ALA A 60 19.94 -5.76 -7.74
CA ALA A 60 18.81 -4.86 -7.52
C ALA A 60 18.52 -4.63 -6.03
N VAL A 61 18.14 -3.42 -5.63
CA VAL A 61 17.64 -3.11 -4.28
C VAL A 61 16.12 -2.98 -4.33
N LEU A 62 15.41 -3.56 -3.36
CA LEU A 62 13.95 -3.55 -3.27
C LEU A 62 13.46 -2.71 -2.07
N GLY A 63 12.14 -2.77 -1.81
CA GLY A 63 11.46 -2.00 -0.78
C GLY A 63 11.02 -0.64 -1.30
N THR A 64 9.73 -0.33 -1.16
CA THR A 64 9.15 0.93 -1.64
C THR A 64 8.48 1.74 -0.54
N ASP A 65 8.41 1.21 0.68
CA ASP A 65 7.86 1.88 1.84
C ASP A 65 8.99 2.44 2.70
N ILE A 66 9.18 3.76 2.65
CA ILE A 66 10.34 4.43 3.26
C ILE A 66 9.86 5.43 4.31
N ALA A 67 10.48 5.42 5.49
CA ALA A 67 10.40 6.50 6.46
C ALA A 67 11.81 6.85 6.97
N GLY A 68 12.14 8.14 7.02
CA GLY A 68 13.49 8.55 7.37
C GLY A 68 13.68 10.05 7.59
N ILE A 69 14.94 10.46 7.66
CA ILE A 69 15.34 11.84 7.88
C ILE A 69 15.95 12.38 6.59
N VAL A 70 15.53 13.56 6.15
CA VAL A 70 16.12 14.25 5.01
C VAL A 70 17.57 14.62 5.34
N GLU A 71 18.52 14.14 4.55
CA GLU A 71 19.95 14.43 4.69
C GLU A 71 20.38 15.57 3.75
N GLU A 72 19.80 15.61 2.54
CA GLU A 72 20.07 16.60 1.50
C GLU A 72 18.84 16.78 0.61
N VAL A 73 18.69 17.98 0.02
CA VAL A 73 17.62 18.29 -0.92
C VAL A 73 18.23 18.72 -2.25
N GLY A 74 17.67 18.23 -3.35
CA GLY A 74 18.09 18.60 -4.69
C GLY A 74 17.47 19.91 -5.18
N GLU A 75 17.85 20.31 -6.39
CA GLU A 75 17.39 21.55 -7.02
C GLU A 75 15.86 21.63 -7.13
N GLY A 76 15.28 22.81 -6.88
CA GLY A 76 13.84 23.07 -7.02
C GLY A 76 12.96 22.50 -5.89
N VAL A 77 13.54 21.84 -4.90
CA VAL A 77 12.81 21.39 -3.70
C VAL A 77 12.69 22.55 -2.70
N GLU A 78 11.47 23.02 -2.46
CA GLU A 78 11.21 24.13 -1.52
C GLU A 78 10.53 23.69 -0.22
N ASN A 79 9.76 22.59 -0.26
CA ASN A 79 8.90 22.17 0.86
C ASN A 79 9.61 21.31 1.92
N PHE A 80 10.86 20.91 1.67
CA PHE A 80 11.65 20.04 2.55
C PHE A 80 13.02 20.65 2.84
N ARG A 81 13.58 20.29 3.99
CA ARG A 81 14.95 20.65 4.39
C ARG A 81 15.61 19.53 5.16
N LYS A 82 16.94 19.58 5.23
CA LYS A 82 17.73 18.68 6.07
C LYS A 82 17.19 18.62 7.50
N GLY A 83 17.05 17.42 8.04
CA GLY A 83 16.53 17.15 9.38
C GLY A 83 15.02 16.92 9.44
N ASP A 84 14.27 17.21 8.37
CA ASP A 84 12.84 16.88 8.32
C ASP A 84 12.63 15.37 8.38
N ARG A 85 11.60 14.95 9.13
CA ARG A 85 11.15 13.56 9.21
C ARG A 85 10.16 13.33 8.10
N VAL A 86 10.39 12.35 7.23
CA VAL A 86 9.57 12.12 6.03
C VAL A 86 9.22 10.66 5.82
N LEU A 87 8.07 10.42 5.20
CA LEU A 87 7.70 9.14 4.59
C LEU A 87 7.58 9.31 3.08
N ALA A 88 7.89 8.28 2.31
CA ALA A 88 7.87 8.33 0.86
C ALA A 88 7.53 6.99 0.22
N HIS A 89 6.92 7.05 -0.97
CA HIS A 89 6.81 5.89 -1.86
C HIS A 89 8.03 5.85 -2.78
N GLY A 90 8.90 4.86 -2.54
CA GLY A 90 10.05 4.56 -3.38
C GLY A 90 9.68 3.99 -4.76
N ASN A 91 10.67 3.50 -5.48
CA ASN A 91 10.50 2.82 -6.76
C ASN A 91 11.45 1.62 -6.84
N PHE A 92 11.17 0.66 -7.72
CA PHE A 92 12.02 -0.52 -7.94
C PHE A 92 13.26 -0.22 -8.80
N THR A 93 13.93 0.89 -8.49
CA THR A 93 15.26 1.23 -8.99
C THR A 93 16.21 1.38 -7.81
N ASN A 94 17.48 1.03 -7.97
CA ASN A 94 18.42 0.96 -6.85
C ASN A 94 18.54 2.28 -6.08
N ASP A 95 18.40 3.43 -6.73
CA ASP A 95 18.50 4.73 -6.06
C ASP A 95 17.22 5.17 -5.36
N LEU A 96 16.05 4.60 -5.69
CA LEU A 96 14.75 4.97 -5.12
C LEU A 96 14.15 3.88 -4.22
N ALA A 97 14.88 2.81 -3.96
CA ALA A 97 14.44 1.67 -3.16
C ALA A 97 14.84 1.84 -1.67
N GLY A 98 14.09 1.23 -0.75
CA GLY A 98 14.18 1.48 0.70
C GLY A 98 15.05 0.51 1.50
N PHE A 99 15.40 -0.66 0.96
CA PHE A 99 16.20 -1.66 1.69
C PHE A 99 17.71 -1.34 1.64
N GLN A 100 18.06 -0.14 2.11
CA GLN A 100 19.41 0.40 2.20
C GLN A 100 19.48 1.55 3.22
N HIS A 101 20.68 2.00 3.58
CA HIS A 101 20.83 3.07 4.59
C HIS A 101 20.36 4.45 4.10
N TYR A 102 20.55 4.77 2.84
CA TYR A 102 20.21 6.05 2.22
C TYR A 102 19.58 5.81 0.86
N THR A 103 18.49 6.51 0.60
CA THR A 103 17.76 6.40 -0.66
C THR A 103 17.35 7.77 -1.16
N LEU A 104 17.24 7.90 -2.47
CA LEU A 104 16.57 9.05 -3.06
C LEU A 104 15.07 8.87 -2.94
N THR A 105 14.36 9.99 -2.81
CA THR A 105 12.89 10.04 -2.85
C THR A 105 12.49 11.19 -3.75
N VAL A 106 11.32 11.08 -4.39
CA VAL A 106 10.77 12.15 -5.23
C VAL A 106 9.90 13.03 -4.35
N ALA A 107 10.13 14.35 -4.37
CA ALA A 107 9.46 15.29 -3.47
C ALA A 107 7.92 15.23 -3.57
N SER A 108 7.38 15.00 -4.77
CA SER A 108 5.93 14.87 -5.01
C SER A 108 5.28 13.63 -4.36
N PHE A 109 6.08 12.60 -4.06
CA PHE A 109 5.64 11.35 -3.43
C PHE A 109 6.29 11.16 -2.06
N THR A 110 6.54 12.29 -1.40
CA THR A 110 7.10 12.38 -0.05
C THR A 110 6.22 13.31 0.78
N ALA A 111 6.00 12.98 2.04
CA ALA A 111 5.27 13.82 2.99
C ALA A 111 6.03 13.90 4.31
N LYS A 112 5.79 14.95 5.10
CA LYS A 112 6.38 15.05 6.43
C LYS A 112 5.66 14.14 7.42
N ILE A 113 6.41 13.60 8.35
CA ILE A 113 5.91 12.80 9.46
C ILE A 113 5.63 13.76 10.63
N PRO A 114 4.38 13.87 11.11
CA PRO A 114 4.07 14.69 12.27
C PRO A 114 4.75 14.14 13.54
N PRO A 115 5.04 14.98 14.55
CA PRO A 115 5.70 14.53 15.78
C PRO A 115 5.02 13.36 16.50
N SER A 116 3.70 13.22 16.37
CA SER A 116 2.88 12.16 16.97
C SER A 116 3.01 10.78 16.31
N VAL A 117 3.63 10.68 15.13
CA VAL A 117 3.76 9.42 14.37
C VAL A 117 5.23 8.98 14.37
N SER A 118 5.52 7.72 14.70
CA SER A 118 6.89 7.17 14.65
C SER A 118 7.32 6.88 13.20
N PHE A 119 8.62 6.65 12.97
CA PHE A 119 9.09 6.20 11.65
C PHE A 119 8.49 4.84 11.27
N ASP A 120 8.36 3.93 12.23
CA ASP A 120 7.83 2.58 12.00
C ASP A 120 6.37 2.61 11.56
N SER A 121 5.55 3.41 12.26
CA SER A 121 4.17 3.67 11.85
C SER A 121 4.14 4.32 10.47
N ALA A 122 4.92 5.39 10.25
CA ALA A 122 4.91 6.11 8.98
C ALA A 122 5.32 5.22 7.79
N ALA A 123 6.29 4.31 7.96
CA ALA A 123 6.71 3.38 6.92
C ALA A 123 5.59 2.42 6.50
N THR A 124 4.57 2.17 7.31
CA THR A 124 3.46 1.28 6.92
C THR A 124 2.49 1.88 5.88
N VAL A 125 2.60 3.18 5.62
CA VAL A 125 1.63 3.96 4.84
C VAL A 125 1.80 3.86 3.33
N PRO A 126 2.99 4.12 2.73
CA PRO A 126 3.10 4.54 1.33
C PRO A 126 2.41 3.63 0.29
N LEU A 127 2.91 2.40 0.07
CA LEU A 127 2.40 1.48 -0.94
C LEU A 127 0.96 1.06 -0.64
N GLY A 128 0.65 0.77 0.63
CA GLY A 128 -0.68 0.32 1.03
C GLY A 128 -1.74 1.37 0.76
N LEU A 129 -1.44 2.63 1.12
CA LEU A 129 -2.31 3.77 0.88
C LEU A 129 -2.45 4.02 -0.63
N ASP A 130 -1.36 4.09 -1.38
CA ASP A 130 -1.41 4.32 -2.82
C ASP A 130 -2.18 3.22 -3.56
N THR A 131 -2.06 1.96 -3.13
CA THR A 131 -2.84 0.85 -3.70
C THR A 131 -4.33 1.07 -3.52
N ALA A 132 -4.76 1.43 -2.31
CA ALA A 132 -6.15 1.71 -2.03
C ALA A 132 -6.65 2.99 -2.74
N LEU A 133 -5.82 4.03 -2.81
CA LEU A 133 -6.13 5.29 -3.51
C LEU A 133 -6.33 5.05 -5.00
N VAL A 134 -5.35 4.46 -5.68
CA VAL A 134 -5.44 4.17 -7.12
C VAL A 134 -6.58 3.21 -7.39
N GLY A 135 -6.76 2.17 -6.57
CA GLY A 135 -7.85 1.22 -6.75
C GLY A 135 -9.25 1.85 -6.64
N LEU A 136 -9.46 2.78 -5.71
CA LEU A 136 -10.76 3.45 -5.56
C LEU A 136 -10.95 4.58 -6.59
N TYR A 137 -9.94 5.43 -6.76
CA TYR A 137 -10.08 6.73 -7.41
C TYR A 137 -9.43 6.84 -8.79
N GLY A 138 -8.55 5.91 -9.17
CA GLY A 138 -7.90 5.92 -10.48
C GLY A 138 -8.89 5.72 -11.62
N GLU A 139 -8.79 6.54 -12.67
CA GLU A 139 -9.69 6.45 -13.84
C GLU A 139 -9.40 5.21 -14.72
N GLN A 140 -8.13 4.85 -14.86
CA GLN A 140 -7.70 3.73 -15.71
C GLN A 140 -7.39 2.47 -14.90
N LEU A 141 -6.80 2.65 -13.72
CA LEU A 141 -6.31 1.57 -12.84
C LEU A 141 -7.14 1.43 -11.55
N GLY A 142 -8.33 2.04 -11.52
CA GLY A 142 -9.24 1.97 -10.39
C GLY A 142 -10.71 2.03 -10.78
N ALA A 143 -11.56 2.24 -9.79
CA ALA A 143 -13.01 2.38 -9.95
C ALA A 143 -13.45 3.78 -10.40
N GLY A 144 -12.54 4.76 -10.49
CA GLY A 144 -12.82 6.11 -10.96
C GLY A 144 -13.86 6.88 -10.12
N ILE A 145 -13.99 6.57 -8.82
CA ILE A 145 -14.92 7.33 -7.96
C ILE A 145 -14.31 8.69 -7.62
N THR A 146 -15.15 9.65 -7.21
CA THR A 146 -14.67 10.99 -6.84
C THR A 146 -13.74 10.94 -5.60
N PRO A 147 -12.52 11.50 -5.69
CA PRO A 147 -11.64 11.61 -4.53
C PRO A 147 -12.22 12.53 -3.43
N PRO A 148 -12.24 12.10 -2.15
CA PRO A 148 -12.85 12.90 -1.08
C PRO A 148 -12.07 14.15 -0.69
N TRP A 149 -10.82 14.31 -1.14
CA TRP A 149 -10.01 15.52 -0.92
C TRP A 149 -10.19 16.59 -2.00
N THR A 150 -10.75 16.25 -3.17
CA THR A 150 -11.04 17.24 -4.22
C THR A 150 -12.43 17.84 -4.06
N LYS A 151 -13.34 17.10 -3.42
CA LYS A 151 -14.71 17.53 -3.13
C LYS A 151 -15.21 16.85 -1.85
N SER A 152 -15.81 17.63 -0.94
CA SER A 152 -16.48 17.06 0.23
C SER A 152 -17.65 16.18 -0.22
N LEU A 153 -17.55 14.89 0.09
CA LEU A 153 -18.62 13.92 -0.12
C LEU A 153 -19.31 13.74 1.23
N GLY A 154 -20.58 14.15 1.30
CA GLY A 154 -21.40 13.89 2.48
C GLY A 154 -21.64 12.38 2.66
N GLU A 155 -22.42 12.02 3.68
CA GLU A 155 -22.81 10.62 3.87
C GLU A 155 -23.62 10.10 2.68
N SER A 156 -23.27 8.91 2.21
CA SER A 156 -23.98 8.17 1.18
C SER A 156 -24.52 6.86 1.76
N LYS A 157 -25.68 6.41 1.27
CA LYS A 157 -26.23 5.07 1.57
C LYS A 157 -25.72 4.00 0.60
N THR A 158 -24.66 4.29 -0.15
CA THR A 158 -24.04 3.35 -1.07
C THR A 158 -23.16 2.36 -0.29
N PRO A 159 -23.41 1.05 -0.37
CA PRO A 159 -22.57 0.04 0.26
C PRO A 159 -21.25 -0.15 -0.51
N ILE A 160 -20.22 -0.56 0.22
CA ILE A 160 -18.97 -1.10 -0.32
C ILE A 160 -18.59 -2.38 0.43
N VAL A 161 -18.07 -3.36 -0.30
CA VAL A 161 -17.52 -4.59 0.30
C VAL A 161 -16.01 -4.63 0.11
N VAL A 162 -15.25 -4.80 1.19
CA VAL A 162 -13.79 -4.90 1.20
C VAL A 162 -13.36 -6.29 1.66
N PHE A 163 -12.80 -7.09 0.76
CA PHE A 163 -12.21 -8.38 1.12
C PHE A 163 -10.80 -8.18 1.65
N GLY A 164 -10.47 -8.86 2.76
CA GLY A 164 -9.16 -8.74 3.41
C GLY A 164 -8.99 -7.44 4.18
N GLY A 165 -10.00 -7.02 4.94
CA GLY A 165 -10.00 -5.76 5.68
C GLY A 165 -8.87 -5.60 6.70
N SER A 166 -8.25 -6.69 7.15
CA SER A 166 -7.09 -6.66 8.05
C SER A 166 -5.74 -6.65 7.33
N SER A 167 -5.72 -6.66 5.99
CA SER A 167 -4.50 -6.46 5.20
C SER A 167 -4.13 -4.97 5.18
N SER A 168 -2.88 -4.63 4.85
CA SER A 168 -2.44 -3.23 4.75
C SER A 168 -3.30 -2.43 3.76
N VAL A 169 -3.51 -2.96 2.55
CA VAL A 169 -4.34 -2.32 1.52
C VAL A 169 -5.81 -2.25 1.95
N GLY A 170 -6.36 -3.35 2.47
CA GLY A 170 -7.76 -3.40 2.91
C GLY A 170 -8.07 -2.41 4.03
N ALA A 171 -7.14 -2.22 4.97
CA ALA A 171 -7.27 -1.23 6.03
C ALA A 171 -7.35 0.20 5.49
N TYR A 172 -6.54 0.56 4.49
CA TYR A 172 -6.63 1.88 3.86
C TYR A 172 -7.88 2.00 2.96
N ALA A 173 -8.29 0.94 2.27
CA ALA A 173 -9.53 0.94 1.50
C ALA A 173 -10.76 1.20 2.38
N ILE A 174 -10.82 0.62 3.59
CA ILE A 174 -11.88 0.90 4.58
C ILE A 174 -11.85 2.37 5.02
N GLN A 175 -10.68 2.88 5.39
CA GLN A 175 -10.55 4.27 5.85
C GLN A 175 -10.92 5.27 4.75
N LEU A 176 -10.46 5.05 3.52
CA LEU A 176 -10.80 5.87 2.36
C LEU A 176 -12.28 5.76 1.98
N ALA A 177 -12.87 4.57 2.07
CA ALA A 177 -14.31 4.40 1.88
C ALA A 177 -15.13 5.23 2.87
N ARG A 178 -14.70 5.30 4.13
CA ARG A 178 -15.32 6.18 5.13
C ARG A 178 -15.19 7.65 4.75
N LEU A 179 -14.02 8.10 4.29
CA LEU A 179 -13.82 9.48 3.83
C LEU A 179 -14.67 9.81 2.59
N SER A 180 -14.94 8.82 1.75
CA SER A 180 -15.85 8.92 0.61
C SER A 180 -17.34 8.80 0.97
N GLY A 181 -17.66 8.68 2.26
CA GLY A 181 -19.04 8.64 2.75
C GLY A 181 -19.78 7.33 2.49
N PHE A 182 -19.09 6.22 2.13
CA PHE A 182 -19.77 4.93 1.94
C PHE A 182 -20.42 4.45 3.24
N TYR A 183 -21.63 3.92 3.12
CA TYR A 183 -22.33 3.24 4.20
C TYR A 183 -23.38 2.28 3.62
N PRO A 184 -23.42 1.01 4.06
CA PRO A 184 -22.49 0.36 5.00
C PRO A 184 -21.12 0.05 4.35
N ILE A 185 -20.07 0.11 5.16
CA ILE A 185 -18.74 -0.44 4.84
C ILE A 185 -18.67 -1.84 5.41
N ILE A 186 -18.70 -2.84 4.54
CA ILE A 186 -18.70 -4.26 4.89
C ILE A 186 -17.31 -4.80 4.62
N ALA A 187 -16.68 -5.45 5.60
CA ALA A 187 -15.34 -6.00 5.44
C ALA A 187 -15.28 -7.48 5.82
N THR A 188 -14.44 -8.25 5.12
CA THR A 188 -14.12 -9.63 5.50
C THR A 188 -12.69 -9.76 6.00
N ALA A 189 -12.47 -10.50 7.08
CA ALA A 189 -11.13 -10.90 7.53
C ALA A 189 -11.18 -12.14 8.44
N SER A 190 -10.04 -12.53 9.01
CA SER A 190 -10.00 -13.51 10.10
C SER A 190 -10.74 -12.96 11.33
N PRO A 191 -11.56 -13.76 12.05
CA PRO A 191 -12.26 -13.31 13.26
C PRO A 191 -11.34 -12.69 14.33
N SER A 192 -10.09 -13.17 14.42
CA SER A 192 -9.07 -12.61 15.33
C SER A 192 -8.74 -11.13 15.08
N ASN A 193 -9.11 -10.59 13.92
CA ASN A 193 -8.84 -9.22 13.52
C ASN A 193 -10.12 -8.35 13.47
N GLU A 194 -11.25 -8.82 13.99
CA GLU A 194 -12.51 -8.07 13.94
C GLU A 194 -12.39 -6.67 14.56
N ASP A 195 -11.86 -6.58 15.80
CA ASP A 195 -11.69 -5.30 16.49
C ASP A 195 -10.81 -4.33 15.69
N LEU A 196 -9.72 -4.84 15.10
CA LEU A 196 -8.83 -4.06 14.26
C LEU A 196 -9.54 -3.52 13.01
N VAL A 197 -10.31 -4.36 12.33
CA VAL A 197 -11.05 -4.01 11.12
C VAL A 197 -12.15 -2.99 11.41
N ARG A 198 -12.81 -3.11 12.58
CA ARG A 198 -13.79 -2.12 13.06
C ARG A 198 -13.14 -0.80 13.45
N ASP A 199 -11.97 -0.82 14.09
CA ASP A 199 -11.22 0.41 14.42
C ASP A 199 -10.81 1.20 13.17
N TYR A 200 -10.52 0.53 12.05
CA TYR A 200 -10.30 1.18 10.77
C TYR A 200 -11.56 1.81 10.14
N GLY A 201 -12.77 1.46 10.63
CA GLY A 201 -14.02 2.06 10.21
C GLY A 201 -14.99 1.11 9.50
N ALA A 202 -14.73 -0.20 9.47
CA ALA A 202 -15.72 -1.14 8.96
C ALA A 202 -16.96 -1.14 9.85
N THR A 203 -18.12 -0.88 9.24
CA THR A 203 -19.42 -0.86 9.94
C THR A 203 -19.91 -2.29 10.21
N HIS A 204 -19.62 -3.20 9.29
CA HIS A 204 -20.01 -4.60 9.36
C HIS A 204 -18.82 -5.49 9.06
N PHE A 205 -18.72 -6.59 9.80
CA PHE A 205 -17.64 -7.54 9.72
C PHE A 205 -18.19 -8.94 9.45
N PHE A 206 -17.54 -9.68 8.56
CA PHE A 206 -17.83 -11.09 8.32
C PHE A 206 -16.54 -11.92 8.27
N ASP A 207 -16.64 -13.17 8.75
CA ASP A 207 -15.53 -14.12 8.63
C ASP A 207 -15.23 -14.39 7.15
N ARG A 208 -13.96 -14.26 6.77
CA ARG A 208 -13.45 -14.56 5.42
C ARG A 208 -13.69 -16.00 4.97
N ASN A 209 -13.93 -16.93 5.90
CA ASN A 209 -14.17 -18.35 5.60
C ASN A 209 -15.63 -18.65 5.24
N LEU A 210 -16.54 -17.68 5.31
CA LEU A 210 -17.90 -17.87 4.81
C LEU A 210 -17.86 -18.19 3.32
N SER A 211 -18.63 -19.19 2.90
CA SER A 211 -18.84 -19.45 1.46
C SER A 211 -19.55 -18.26 0.81
N GLY A 212 -19.41 -18.10 -0.52
CA GLY A 212 -20.07 -17.01 -1.26
C GLY A 212 -21.57 -16.90 -0.99
N LYS A 213 -22.28 -18.04 -0.89
CA LYS A 213 -23.71 -18.08 -0.54
C LYS A 213 -24.01 -17.57 0.87
N GLN A 214 -23.19 -17.97 1.84
CA GLN A 214 -23.36 -17.52 3.23
C GLN A 214 -23.03 -16.03 3.36
N LEU A 215 -21.99 -15.56 2.68
CA LEU A 215 -21.62 -14.15 2.65
C LEU A 215 -22.72 -13.30 2.00
N MET A 216 -23.25 -13.72 0.84
CA MET A 216 -24.41 -13.07 0.21
C MET A 216 -25.61 -12.98 1.14
N ALA A 217 -25.98 -14.08 1.80
CA ALA A 217 -27.10 -14.13 2.72
C ALA A 217 -26.89 -13.29 4.00
N ALA A 218 -25.63 -13.07 4.39
CA ALA A 218 -25.28 -12.20 5.51
C ALA A 218 -25.34 -10.71 5.09
N ILE A 219 -24.82 -10.38 3.90
CA ILE A 219 -24.85 -9.02 3.34
C ILE A 219 -26.27 -8.57 3.06
N SER A 220 -27.15 -9.44 2.56
CA SER A 220 -28.56 -9.09 2.32
C SER A 220 -29.35 -8.76 3.58
N LYS A 221 -28.87 -9.15 4.77
CA LYS A 221 -29.45 -8.72 6.05
C LYS A 221 -28.97 -7.34 6.49
N VAL A 222 -27.89 -6.84 5.89
CA VAL A 222 -27.28 -5.55 6.20
C VAL A 222 -27.80 -4.47 5.25
N THR A 223 -27.97 -4.78 3.97
CA THR A 223 -28.45 -3.83 2.96
C THR A 223 -29.19 -4.53 1.82
N ASP A 224 -30.27 -3.89 1.35
CA ASP A 224 -30.97 -4.26 0.12
C ASP A 224 -30.42 -3.48 -1.10
N SER A 225 -29.48 -2.55 -0.89
CA SER A 225 -28.90 -1.75 -1.95
C SER A 225 -27.92 -2.58 -2.80
N PRO A 226 -27.87 -2.36 -4.13
CA PRO A 226 -26.94 -3.09 -4.99
C PRO A 226 -25.48 -2.80 -4.61
N ILE A 227 -24.66 -3.85 -4.60
CA ILE A 227 -23.21 -3.72 -4.36
C ILE A 227 -22.52 -3.30 -5.66
N GLY A 228 -22.43 -1.99 -5.88
CA GLY A 228 -21.80 -1.42 -7.08
C GLY A 228 -20.26 -1.42 -7.06
N LEU A 229 -19.66 -1.60 -5.88
CA LEU A 229 -18.21 -1.59 -5.72
C LEU A 229 -17.78 -2.67 -4.72
N VAL A 230 -16.88 -3.54 -5.17
CA VAL A 230 -16.18 -4.51 -4.32
C VAL A 230 -14.69 -4.28 -4.48
N TYR A 231 -13.98 -4.16 -3.36
CA TYR A 231 -12.52 -4.05 -3.32
C TYR A 231 -11.95 -5.35 -2.75
N ASP A 232 -11.29 -6.15 -3.59
CA ASP A 232 -10.62 -7.37 -3.14
C ASP A 232 -9.13 -7.12 -2.91
N ALA A 233 -8.74 -6.88 -1.65
CA ALA A 233 -7.35 -6.67 -1.29
C ALA A 233 -6.52 -7.97 -1.22
N ILE A 234 -7.17 -9.14 -1.34
CA ILE A 234 -6.52 -10.47 -1.33
C ILE A 234 -6.29 -10.95 -2.76
N SER A 235 -7.31 -10.85 -3.60
CA SER A 235 -7.26 -11.09 -5.05
C SER A 235 -6.80 -12.49 -5.47
N LEU A 236 -7.00 -13.49 -4.61
CA LEU A 236 -6.84 -14.89 -5.00
C LEU A 236 -8.05 -15.35 -5.82
N PRO A 237 -7.93 -16.39 -6.66
CA PRO A 237 -9.02 -16.79 -7.56
C PRO A 237 -10.36 -17.01 -6.86
N GLU A 238 -10.34 -17.58 -5.66
CA GLU A 238 -11.52 -17.82 -4.83
C GLU A 238 -12.13 -16.53 -4.26
N THR A 239 -11.32 -15.55 -3.85
CA THR A 239 -11.83 -14.28 -3.34
C THR A 239 -12.39 -13.42 -4.47
N GLN A 240 -11.74 -13.43 -5.64
CA GLN A 240 -12.24 -12.75 -6.83
C GLN A 240 -13.58 -13.33 -7.29
N LEU A 241 -13.74 -14.66 -7.29
CA LEU A 241 -15.01 -15.30 -7.65
C LEU A 241 -16.13 -14.89 -6.68
N ALA A 242 -15.88 -14.96 -5.37
CA ALA A 242 -16.87 -14.56 -4.36
C ALA A 242 -17.22 -13.07 -4.48
N ALA A 243 -16.24 -12.21 -4.71
CA ALA A 243 -16.43 -10.78 -4.95
C ALA A 243 -17.24 -10.52 -6.23
N TRP A 244 -17.00 -11.28 -7.29
CA TRP A 244 -17.71 -11.16 -8.56
C TRP A 244 -19.18 -11.60 -8.48
N GLU A 245 -19.47 -12.62 -7.67
CA GLU A 245 -20.85 -13.07 -7.40
C GLU A 245 -21.66 -12.02 -6.63
N LEU A 246 -21.00 -11.24 -5.75
CA LEU A 246 -21.62 -10.14 -5.02
C LEU A 246 -21.89 -8.90 -5.88
N LEU A 247 -21.12 -8.72 -6.95
CA LEU A 247 -21.10 -7.49 -7.72
C LEU A 247 -22.39 -7.30 -8.54
N ALA A 248 -23.06 -6.18 -8.31
CA ALA A 248 -24.26 -5.79 -9.04
C ALA A 248 -23.95 -5.42 -10.51
N ASN A 249 -25.00 -5.33 -11.33
CA ASN A 249 -24.87 -4.82 -12.70
C ASN A 249 -24.28 -3.40 -12.69
N ASN A 250 -23.48 -3.08 -13.72
CA ASN A 250 -22.69 -1.84 -13.83
C ASN A 250 -21.69 -1.62 -12.70
N GLY A 251 -21.42 -2.65 -11.88
CA GLY A 251 -20.47 -2.58 -10.78
C GLY A 251 -19.03 -2.76 -11.23
N THR A 252 -18.11 -2.32 -10.37
CA THR A 252 -16.66 -2.52 -10.54
C THR A 252 -16.10 -3.38 -9.41
N LEU A 253 -15.36 -4.42 -9.78
CA LEU A 253 -14.50 -5.17 -8.88
C LEU A 253 -13.06 -4.67 -9.01
N VAL A 254 -12.48 -4.18 -7.93
CA VAL A 254 -11.07 -3.80 -7.87
C VAL A 254 -10.26 -4.95 -7.29
N VAL A 255 -9.18 -5.35 -7.96
CA VAL A 255 -8.28 -6.44 -7.54
C VAL A 255 -6.83 -5.96 -7.50
N THR A 256 -6.03 -6.47 -6.56
CA THR A 256 -4.60 -6.18 -6.35
C THR A 256 -3.67 -7.21 -6.99
N LEU A 257 -4.22 -8.24 -7.64
CA LEU A 257 -3.49 -9.25 -8.43
C LEU A 257 -4.15 -9.40 -9.80
N SER A 258 -3.52 -10.18 -10.68
CA SER A 258 -4.06 -10.46 -12.01
C SER A 258 -5.51 -10.98 -11.93
N PRO A 259 -6.43 -10.46 -12.75
CA PRO A 259 -7.82 -10.92 -12.76
C PRO A 259 -7.91 -12.39 -13.13
N SER A 260 -8.67 -13.16 -12.35
CA SER A 260 -9.07 -14.55 -12.64
C SER A 260 -10.53 -14.65 -13.09
N VAL A 261 -11.32 -13.59 -12.86
CA VAL A 261 -12.68 -13.44 -13.37
C VAL A 261 -12.67 -12.64 -14.69
N LYS A 262 -13.74 -12.77 -15.47
CA LYS A 262 -13.88 -12.09 -16.77
C LYS A 262 -14.99 -11.06 -16.70
N GLU A 263 -14.76 -9.92 -17.34
CA GLU A 263 -15.76 -8.88 -17.50
C GLU A 263 -17.03 -9.41 -18.19
N ASP A 264 -18.15 -8.77 -17.86
CA ASP A 264 -19.47 -9.14 -18.37
C ASP A 264 -20.13 -7.89 -18.95
N GLU A 265 -19.84 -7.62 -20.22
CA GLU A 265 -20.34 -6.44 -20.96
C GLU A 265 -21.88 -6.40 -20.98
N GLY A 266 -22.54 -7.55 -21.06
CA GLY A 266 -23.99 -7.66 -21.05
C GLY A 266 -24.63 -7.17 -19.75
N LYS A 267 -23.88 -7.22 -18.63
CA LYS A 267 -24.28 -6.67 -17.33
C LYS A 267 -23.52 -5.40 -16.94
N GLY A 268 -22.65 -4.89 -17.81
CA GLY A 268 -21.77 -3.76 -17.54
C GLY A 268 -20.78 -3.95 -16.38
N ARG A 269 -20.50 -5.21 -15.97
CA ARG A 269 -19.61 -5.49 -14.83
C ARG A 269 -18.15 -5.49 -15.27
N LYS A 270 -17.31 -4.77 -14.54
CA LYS A 270 -15.89 -4.59 -14.83
C LYS A 270 -15.01 -5.16 -13.73
N VAL A 271 -13.83 -5.65 -14.11
CA VAL A 271 -12.76 -6.02 -13.16
C VAL A 271 -11.51 -5.22 -13.49
N VAL A 272 -11.01 -4.47 -12.50
CA VAL A 272 -9.86 -3.59 -12.65
C VAL A 272 -8.74 -4.08 -11.76
N ALA A 273 -7.62 -4.42 -12.37
CA ALA A 273 -6.39 -4.71 -11.64
C ALA A 273 -5.67 -3.41 -11.33
N THR A 274 -5.65 -3.03 -10.05
CA THR A 274 -4.92 -1.83 -9.62
C THR A 274 -3.42 -2.07 -9.66
N PHE A 275 -2.69 -1.08 -10.17
CA PHE A 275 -1.24 -1.04 -10.15
C PHE A 275 -0.78 0.34 -9.67
N ALA A 276 -0.53 0.44 -8.37
CA ALA A 276 -0.29 1.71 -7.71
C ALA A 276 1.19 2.04 -7.58
N ASN A 277 1.82 2.32 -8.71
CA ASN A 277 3.12 2.96 -8.74
C ASN A 277 2.91 4.47 -9.01
N PRO A 278 3.20 5.38 -8.08
CA PRO A 278 3.02 6.81 -8.31
C PRO A 278 3.98 7.36 -9.38
N HIS A 279 5.06 6.64 -9.69
CA HIS A 279 6.09 7.04 -10.66
C HIS A 279 5.73 6.77 -12.13
N ILE A 280 4.48 6.38 -12.43
CA ILE A 280 4.00 6.16 -13.81
C ILE A 280 2.97 7.23 -14.20
N PRO A 281 2.90 7.62 -15.49
CA PRO A 281 2.00 8.68 -15.95
C PRO A 281 0.51 8.46 -15.61
N GLN A 282 0.06 7.20 -15.55
CA GLN A 282 -1.34 6.86 -15.27
C GLN A 282 -1.79 7.24 -13.85
N ASN A 283 -0.85 7.31 -12.90
CA ASN A 283 -1.15 7.57 -11.50
C ASN A 283 -0.66 8.95 -11.04
N ASP A 284 0.24 9.60 -11.80
CA ASP A 284 0.97 10.80 -11.37
C ASP A 284 0.04 11.90 -10.85
N GLU A 285 -0.98 12.30 -11.61
CA GLU A 285 -1.90 13.37 -11.18
C GLU A 285 -2.66 13.02 -9.88
N LEU A 286 -3.22 11.81 -9.82
CA LEU A 286 -3.97 11.34 -8.65
C LEU A 286 -3.05 11.29 -7.42
N CYS A 287 -1.90 10.63 -7.55
CA CYS A 287 -0.94 10.47 -6.47
C CYS A 287 -0.33 11.80 -6.03
N ASN A 288 -0.02 12.71 -6.95
CA ASN A 288 0.46 14.05 -6.60
C ASN A 288 -0.57 14.79 -5.73
N SER A 289 -1.85 14.75 -6.13
CA SER A 289 -2.92 15.39 -5.37
C SER A 289 -3.18 14.75 -3.99
N SER A 290 -3.03 13.42 -3.87
CA SER A 290 -3.24 12.71 -2.61
C SER A 290 -2.05 12.86 -1.65
N TRP A 291 -0.81 12.84 -2.17
CA TRP A 291 0.39 13.00 -1.36
C TRP A 291 0.50 14.38 -0.71
N ALA A 292 -0.06 15.41 -1.35
CA ALA A 292 -0.24 16.73 -0.73
C ALA A 292 -1.10 16.71 0.55
N MET A 293 -1.92 15.67 0.74
CA MET A 293 -2.81 15.52 1.89
C MET A 293 -2.24 14.63 3.00
N VAL A 294 -1.21 13.83 2.73
CA VAL A 294 -0.73 12.78 3.65
C VAL A 294 -0.26 13.35 4.99
N GLU A 295 0.51 14.44 5.00
CA GLU A 295 0.95 15.09 6.24
C GLU A 295 -0.26 15.51 7.10
N LYS A 296 -1.27 16.14 6.48
CA LYS A 296 -2.50 16.56 7.15
C LYS A 296 -3.27 15.36 7.68
N TRP A 297 -3.45 14.31 6.87
CA TRP A 297 -4.19 13.12 7.27
C TRP A 297 -3.55 12.40 8.45
N LEU A 298 -2.22 12.33 8.49
CA LEU A 298 -1.49 11.76 9.62
C LEU A 298 -1.59 12.65 10.86
N SER A 299 -1.48 13.97 10.70
CA SER A 299 -1.55 14.92 11.81
C SER A 299 -2.94 14.96 12.47
N GLU A 300 -4.00 14.84 11.68
CA GLU A 300 -5.39 14.88 12.15
C GLU A 300 -5.90 13.48 12.57
N GLY A 301 -5.16 12.41 12.27
CA GLY A 301 -5.61 11.04 12.47
C GLY A 301 -6.74 10.61 11.52
N THR A 302 -6.94 11.35 10.43
CA THR A 302 -7.89 11.06 9.34
C THR A 302 -7.54 9.73 8.67
N ILE A 303 -6.25 9.48 8.45
CA ILE A 303 -5.72 8.16 8.13
C ILE A 303 -4.81 7.72 9.27
N ARG A 304 -5.00 6.50 9.74
CA ARG A 304 -4.17 5.83 10.73
C ARG A 304 -3.22 4.87 10.05
N PRO A 305 -1.92 4.92 10.37
CA PRO A 305 -0.96 3.92 9.95
C PRO A 305 -1.37 2.50 10.39
N ASN A 306 -0.88 1.48 9.67
CA ASN A 306 -1.14 0.10 10.08
C ASN A 306 -0.43 -0.23 11.40
N LYS A 307 -0.98 -1.20 12.14
CA LYS A 307 -0.23 -1.92 13.18
C LYS A 307 1.02 -2.53 12.54
N HIS A 308 2.14 -2.48 13.26
CA HIS A 308 3.42 -2.99 12.77
C HIS A 308 4.11 -3.91 13.78
N GLU A 309 5.06 -4.68 13.24
CA GLU A 309 6.04 -5.47 13.98
C GLU A 309 7.42 -5.12 13.43
N VAL A 310 8.33 -4.72 14.31
CA VAL A 310 9.73 -4.44 13.95
C VAL A 310 10.51 -5.75 13.93
N LEU A 311 11.17 -6.02 12.81
CA LEU A 311 12.05 -7.15 12.61
C LEU A 311 13.42 -6.87 13.24
N PRO A 312 14.06 -7.86 13.88
CA PRO A 312 15.41 -7.71 14.41
C PRO A 312 16.44 -7.70 13.26
N ASN A 313 17.65 -7.24 13.57
CA ASN A 313 18.84 -7.35 12.71
C ASN A 313 18.73 -6.56 11.39
N GLY A 314 18.24 -5.32 11.42
CA GLY A 314 18.30 -4.40 10.28
C GLY A 314 17.91 -5.02 8.92
N LEU A 315 18.80 -4.91 7.93
CA LEU A 315 18.57 -5.43 6.57
C LEU A 315 18.54 -6.97 6.52
N GLU A 316 19.29 -7.67 7.38
CA GLU A 316 19.29 -9.13 7.47
C GLU A 316 17.90 -9.67 7.86
N GLY A 317 17.18 -8.95 8.72
CA GLY A 317 15.83 -9.32 9.19
C GLY A 317 14.79 -9.40 8.07
N ILE A 318 14.99 -8.67 6.97
CA ILE A 318 14.04 -8.57 5.86
C ILE A 318 13.81 -9.94 5.23
N VAL A 319 14.85 -10.75 5.03
CA VAL A 319 14.75 -12.06 4.37
C VAL A 319 13.80 -12.98 5.13
N GLY A 320 13.95 -13.06 6.46
CA GLY A 320 13.05 -13.82 7.32
C GLY A 320 11.62 -13.25 7.36
N GLY A 321 11.48 -11.93 7.31
CA GLY A 321 10.18 -11.27 7.22
C GLY A 321 9.43 -11.58 5.92
N LEU A 322 10.13 -11.56 4.78
CA LEU A 322 9.58 -11.92 3.48
C LEU A 322 9.13 -13.38 3.44
N GLU A 323 9.91 -14.29 4.03
CA GLU A 323 9.53 -15.70 4.13
C GLU A 323 8.26 -15.90 4.97
N ARG A 324 8.14 -15.19 6.10
CA ARG A 324 6.91 -15.21 6.92
C ARG A 324 5.69 -14.74 6.12
N MET A 325 5.83 -13.70 5.30
CA MET A 325 4.75 -13.24 4.42
C MET A 325 4.40 -14.31 3.36
N ARG A 326 5.41 -14.88 2.71
CA ARG A 326 5.24 -15.93 1.70
C ARG A 326 4.51 -17.15 2.24
N LEU A 327 4.79 -17.53 3.49
CA LEU A 327 4.15 -18.64 4.19
C LEU A 327 2.78 -18.29 4.83
N GLY A 328 2.30 -17.06 4.69
CA GLY A 328 1.01 -16.64 5.27
C GLY A 328 1.02 -16.54 6.79
N GLN A 329 2.18 -16.32 7.41
CA GLN A 329 2.38 -16.27 8.87
C GLN A 329 2.24 -14.84 9.45
N VAL A 330 1.86 -13.87 8.62
CA VAL A 330 1.66 -12.46 9.01
C VAL A 330 0.18 -12.14 8.93
N SER A 331 -0.41 -11.65 10.03
CA SER A 331 -1.84 -11.34 10.12
C SER A 331 -2.07 -10.05 10.90
N GLY A 332 -2.82 -9.12 10.31
CA GLY A 332 -3.22 -7.87 10.97
C GLY A 332 -2.06 -6.95 11.36
N THR A 333 -0.88 -7.13 10.77
CA THR A 333 0.32 -6.35 11.05
C THR A 333 1.16 -6.20 9.79
N LYS A 334 1.93 -5.11 9.71
CA LYS A 334 2.93 -4.87 8.67
C LYS A 334 4.33 -5.03 9.24
N LEU A 335 5.22 -5.73 8.53
CA LEU A 335 6.59 -5.92 9.00
C LEU A 335 7.45 -4.72 8.62
N VAL A 336 8.29 -4.27 9.55
CA VAL A 336 9.19 -3.11 9.40
C VAL A 336 10.61 -3.53 9.76
N ALA A 337 11.59 -3.12 8.97
CA ALA A 337 13.00 -3.26 9.27
C ALA A 337 13.63 -1.89 9.55
N HIS A 338 14.72 -1.86 10.32
CA HIS A 338 15.52 -0.66 10.56
C HIS A 338 16.85 -0.75 9.81
N PRO A 339 16.98 -0.25 8.57
CA PRO A 339 18.20 -0.42 7.79
C PRO A 339 19.48 0.01 8.51
N GLN A 340 19.43 1.08 9.33
CA GLN A 340 20.59 1.61 10.07
C GLN A 340 21.15 0.66 11.14
N GLU A 341 20.42 -0.39 11.53
CA GLU A 341 20.89 -1.37 12.50
C GLU A 341 21.80 -2.45 11.88
N THR A 342 22.00 -2.40 10.56
CA THR A 342 22.89 -3.29 9.81
C THR A 342 24.35 -2.92 10.01
N GLN A 343 25.21 -3.92 10.29
CA GLN A 343 26.65 -3.73 10.48
C GLN A 343 27.45 -3.72 9.16
#